data_AF-A0AAU1UXR8-F1
#
_entry.id   AF-A0AAU1UXR8-F1
#
_cell.length_a   1.000
_cell.length_b   1.000
_cell.length_c   1.000
_cell.angle_alpha   90.00
_cell.angle_beta   90.00
_cell.angle_gamma   90.00
#
_symmetry.space_group_name_H-M   'P 1'
#
loop_
_entity.id
_entity.type
_entity.pdbx_description
1 polymer ?
#
loop_
_entity_poly.entity_id
_entity_poly.type
_entity_poly.pdbx_seq_one_letter_code
_entity_poly.pdbx_strand_id
1 'polypeptide(L)'
;MTAVMMADYPEKFAAGGIVAGLPYGCAQAAGSPYVCMYVGATQTAKQWGDRVRAARPGYGGPWPTLTVFQGSADYTVKPVNMTDLMKQWTDVHGADQTADVSDTVSGYPRQVFKDASGNPVVETYSITGMGHGQPVDPGSGTEQCGAAGAYLLDVNLCAAYRLGLAWGLSAG
;
A
#
# COMPACT_ATOMS: atom_id res chain seq x y z
N MET A 1 2.32 9.40 -5.60
CA MET A 1 2.00 10.61 -4.81
C MET A 1 1.65 10.27 -3.36
N THR A 2 0.73 9.34 -3.08
CA THR A 2 0.29 9.03 -1.70
C THR A 2 1.44 8.83 -0.69
N ALA A 3 2.43 8.00 -1.01
CA ALA A 3 3.59 7.79 -0.13
C ALA A 3 4.39 9.07 0.17
N VAL A 4 4.46 10.00 -0.79
CA VAL A 4 5.09 11.31 -0.64
C VAL A 4 4.29 12.17 0.33
N MET A 5 2.96 12.27 0.12
CA MET A 5 2.09 13.05 1.00
C MET A 5 2.10 12.53 2.45
N MET A 6 2.08 11.21 2.63
CA MET A 6 2.15 10.59 3.97
C MET A 6 3.52 10.81 4.65
N ALA A 7 4.62 10.86 3.88
CA ALA A 7 5.96 11.05 4.41
C ALA A 7 6.25 12.54 4.73
N ASP A 8 5.86 13.45 3.85
CA ASP A 8 6.16 14.88 3.96
C ASP A 8 5.16 15.64 4.86
N TYR A 9 3.91 15.15 4.96
CA TYR A 9 2.84 15.79 5.72
C TYR A 9 2.09 14.78 6.63
N PRO A 10 2.80 14.00 7.46
CA PRO A 10 2.19 12.96 8.27
C PRO A 10 1.11 13.49 9.23
N GLU A 11 1.21 14.74 9.66
CA GLU A 11 0.22 15.38 10.53
C GLU A 11 -1.14 15.66 9.86
N LYS A 12 -1.25 15.48 8.54
CA LYS A 12 -2.47 15.76 7.76
C LYS A 12 -3.30 14.51 7.46
N PHE A 13 -2.75 13.32 7.65
CA PHE A 13 -3.38 12.07 7.23
C PHE A 13 -3.34 11.06 8.38
N ALA A 14 -4.46 10.39 8.64
CA ALA A 14 -4.49 9.26 9.57
C ALA A 14 -4.06 7.95 8.88
N ALA A 15 -4.33 7.83 7.57
CA ALA A 15 -4.05 6.65 6.78
C ALA A 15 -3.92 7.01 5.30
N GLY A 16 -3.35 6.10 4.51
CA GLY A 16 -3.23 6.23 3.07
C GLY A 16 -3.37 4.90 2.33
N GLY A 17 -3.76 4.99 1.07
CA GLY A 17 -4.04 3.86 0.19
C GLY A 17 -3.21 3.97 -1.07
N ILE A 18 -2.46 2.92 -1.40
CA ILE A 18 -1.60 2.88 -2.58
C ILE A 18 -2.04 1.71 -3.46
N VAL A 19 -2.32 2.02 -4.72
CA VAL A 19 -2.66 1.01 -5.72
C VAL A 19 -1.59 1.03 -6.80
N ALA A 20 -0.93 -0.11 -7.03
CA ALA A 20 0.14 -0.27 -8.01
C ALA A 20 1.22 0.84 -7.94
N GLY A 21 1.64 1.18 -6.72
CA GLY A 21 2.53 2.31 -6.45
C GLY A 21 3.92 1.91 -5.94
N LEU A 22 4.67 2.93 -5.51
CA LEU A 22 6.09 2.82 -5.16
C LEU A 22 6.37 3.32 -3.73
N PRO A 23 7.40 2.79 -3.05
CA PRO A 23 7.90 3.35 -1.79
C PRO A 23 8.32 4.82 -1.92
N TYR A 24 8.20 5.56 -0.83
CA TYR A 24 8.78 6.90 -0.72
C TYR A 24 10.29 6.86 -0.96
N GLY A 25 10.79 7.74 -1.83
CA GLY A 25 12.22 7.82 -2.17
C GLY A 25 12.72 6.70 -3.08
N CYS A 26 11.85 5.89 -3.69
CA CYS A 26 12.27 4.71 -4.45
C CYS A 26 13.06 5.03 -5.73
N ALA A 27 12.70 6.08 -6.47
CA ALA A 27 13.48 6.49 -7.64
C ALA A 27 14.93 6.86 -7.27
N GLN A 28 15.13 7.49 -6.12
CA GLN A 28 16.45 7.82 -5.59
C GLN A 28 17.19 6.57 -5.11
N ALA A 29 16.48 5.63 -4.47
CA ALA A 29 17.07 4.35 -4.03
C ALA A 29 17.50 3.46 -5.20
N ALA A 30 16.70 3.43 -6.26
CA ALA A 30 16.96 2.66 -7.48
C ALA A 30 17.92 3.38 -8.46
N GLY A 31 18.18 4.67 -8.25
CA GLY A 31 18.92 5.54 -9.18
C GLY A 31 18.14 5.92 -10.45
N SER A 32 16.91 5.44 -10.61
CA SER A 32 16.02 5.74 -11.73
C SER A 32 14.56 5.43 -11.38
N PRO A 33 13.60 6.29 -11.78
CA PRO A 33 12.18 5.97 -11.62
C PRO A 33 11.80 4.71 -12.41
N TYR A 34 12.39 4.47 -13.58
CA TYR A 34 12.11 3.29 -14.39
C TYR A 34 12.64 2.00 -13.74
N VAL A 35 13.82 2.05 -13.11
CA VAL A 35 14.35 0.89 -12.37
C VAL A 35 13.45 0.58 -11.18
N CYS A 36 13.05 1.60 -10.43
CA CYS A 36 12.11 1.45 -9.33
C CYS A 36 10.79 0.79 -9.79
N MET A 37 10.22 1.23 -10.92
CA MET A 37 8.99 0.68 -11.49
C MET A 37 9.14 -0.78 -11.96
N TYR A 38 10.14 -1.06 -12.81
CA TYR A 38 10.23 -2.33 -13.55
C TYR A 38 11.08 -3.41 -12.86
N VAL A 39 11.85 -3.04 -11.83
CA VAL A 39 12.78 -3.94 -11.12
C VAL A 39 12.60 -3.88 -9.61
N GLY A 40 12.29 -2.70 -9.06
CA GLY A 40 12.33 -2.42 -7.61
C GLY A 40 13.70 -1.93 -7.15
N ALA A 41 13.81 -1.55 -5.88
CA ALA A 41 15.08 -1.12 -5.28
C ALA A 41 15.45 -2.04 -4.13
N THR A 42 16.64 -2.65 -4.19
CA THR A 42 17.15 -3.49 -3.11
C THR A 42 17.50 -2.64 -1.90
N GLN A 43 16.58 -2.55 -0.93
CA GLN A 43 16.80 -1.88 0.35
C GLN A 43 16.29 -2.75 1.51
N THR A 44 16.88 -2.58 2.68
CA THR A 44 16.36 -3.14 3.93
C THR A 44 15.13 -2.35 4.42
N ALA A 45 14.32 -2.95 5.31
CA ALA A 45 13.20 -2.25 5.93
C ALA A 45 13.65 -0.96 6.62
N LYS A 46 14.75 -1.02 7.37
CA LYS A 46 15.40 0.15 7.98
C LYS A 46 15.77 1.24 6.98
N GLN A 47 16.42 0.89 5.88
CA GLN A 47 16.77 1.87 4.84
C GLN A 47 15.52 2.53 4.24
N TRP A 48 14.45 1.76 4.06
CA TRP A 48 13.19 2.30 3.59
C TRP A 48 12.51 3.24 4.59
N GLY A 49 12.41 2.85 5.86
CA GLY A 49 11.80 3.68 6.89
C GLY A 49 12.64 4.91 7.24
N ASP A 50 13.96 4.82 7.19
CA ASP A 50 14.86 5.98 7.35
C ASP A 50 14.60 7.05 6.28
N ARG A 51 14.28 6.65 5.04
CA ARG A 51 13.89 7.60 3.98
C ARG A 51 12.61 8.35 4.33
N VAL A 52 11.60 7.68 4.89
CA VAL A 52 10.34 8.32 5.31
C VAL A 52 10.61 9.28 6.47
N ARG A 53 11.34 8.85 7.50
CA ARG A 53 11.69 9.71 8.64
C ARG A 53 12.53 10.93 8.24
N ALA A 54 13.36 10.80 7.21
CA ALA A 54 14.13 11.92 6.65
C ALA A 54 13.29 12.94 5.88
N ALA A 55 12.09 12.58 5.43
CA ALA A 55 11.16 13.49 4.73
C ALA A 55 10.62 14.58 5.66
N ARG A 56 10.41 14.24 6.94
CA ARG A 56 9.91 15.16 7.97
C ARG A 56 10.81 15.15 9.23
N PRO A 57 11.97 15.81 9.19
CA PRO A 57 12.90 15.82 10.32
C PRO A 57 12.27 16.36 11.60
N GLY A 58 12.49 15.66 12.72
CA GLY A 58 11.98 16.08 14.04
C GLY A 58 10.51 15.80 14.29
N TYR A 59 9.80 15.15 13.36
CA TYR A 59 8.41 14.73 13.61
C TYR A 59 8.35 13.60 14.64
N GLY A 60 7.68 13.88 15.76
CA GLY A 60 7.41 12.93 16.83
C GLY A 60 5.94 12.52 16.96
N GLY A 61 5.10 12.92 16.00
CA GLY A 61 3.69 12.53 15.96
C GLY A 61 3.46 11.15 15.34
N PRO A 62 2.21 10.68 15.28
CA PRO A 62 1.88 9.40 14.67
C PRO A 62 2.08 9.45 13.14
N TRP A 63 2.56 8.35 12.57
CA TRP A 63 2.61 8.20 11.11
C TRP A 63 1.28 7.68 10.57
N PRO A 64 0.89 8.02 9.33
CA PRO A 64 -0.30 7.46 8.73
C PRO A 64 -0.16 5.93 8.53
N THR A 65 -1.22 5.16 8.72
CA THR A 65 -1.24 3.72 8.38
C THR A 65 -1.36 3.50 6.88
N LEU A 66 -0.95 2.34 6.38
CA LEU A 66 -0.90 2.05 4.94
C LEU A 66 -1.74 0.82 4.56
N THR A 67 -2.57 0.97 3.53
CA THR A 67 -3.14 -0.16 2.78
C THR A 67 -2.62 -0.16 1.34
N VAL A 68 -2.17 -1.31 0.83
CA VAL A 68 -1.63 -1.46 -0.52
C VAL A 68 -2.40 -2.50 -1.33
N PHE A 69 -2.73 -2.17 -2.58
CA PHE A 69 -3.24 -3.11 -3.57
C PHE A 69 -2.25 -3.25 -4.72
N GLN A 70 -1.93 -4.49 -5.09
CA GLN A 70 -0.98 -4.76 -6.15
C GLN A 70 -1.42 -5.95 -7.00
N GLY A 71 -1.47 -5.76 -8.32
CA GLY A 71 -1.68 -6.87 -9.24
C GLY A 71 -0.46 -7.79 -9.28
N SER A 72 -0.65 -9.11 -9.15
CA SER A 72 0.45 -10.07 -9.16
C SER A 72 1.09 -10.25 -10.54
N ALA A 73 0.42 -9.78 -11.61
CA ALA A 73 0.88 -9.79 -12.99
C ALA A 73 1.15 -8.35 -13.51
N ASP A 74 1.39 -7.40 -12.62
CA ASP A 74 1.76 -6.03 -12.99
C ASP A 74 3.19 -5.98 -13.54
N TYR A 75 3.33 -5.62 -14.82
CA TYR A 75 4.61 -5.43 -15.49
C TYR A 75 5.04 -3.96 -15.60
N THR A 76 4.18 -3.02 -15.20
CA THR A 76 4.48 -1.58 -15.19
C THR A 76 5.09 -1.18 -13.85
N VAL A 77 4.44 -1.52 -12.75
CA VAL A 77 4.96 -1.36 -11.39
C VAL A 77 5.00 -2.74 -10.77
N LYS A 78 6.19 -3.35 -10.74
CA LYS A 78 6.31 -4.77 -10.40
C LYS A 78 5.88 -5.07 -8.96
N PRO A 79 5.35 -6.29 -8.69
CA PRO A 79 4.84 -6.67 -7.37
C PRO A 79 5.82 -6.50 -6.21
N VAL A 80 7.13 -6.53 -6.48
CA VAL A 80 8.18 -6.26 -5.48
C VAL A 80 7.98 -4.90 -4.79
N ASN A 81 7.38 -3.91 -5.45
CA ASN A 81 7.12 -2.61 -4.88
C ASN A 81 6.08 -2.64 -3.75
N MET A 82 5.12 -3.58 -3.78
CA MET A 82 4.24 -3.81 -2.62
C MET A 82 5.02 -4.39 -1.43
N THR A 83 5.93 -5.32 -1.69
CA THR A 83 6.83 -5.86 -0.64
C THR A 83 7.70 -4.75 -0.04
N ASP A 84 8.23 -3.85 -0.87
CA ASP A 84 9.06 -2.75 -0.39
C ASP A 84 8.24 -1.66 0.31
N LEU A 85 7.00 -1.41 -0.11
CA LEU A 85 6.05 -0.57 0.64
C LEU A 85 5.74 -1.19 2.01
N MET A 86 5.50 -2.50 2.07
CA MET A 86 5.28 -3.19 3.34
C MET A 86 6.49 -3.04 4.26
N LYS A 87 7.69 -3.30 3.77
CA LYS A 87 8.94 -3.11 4.54
C LYS A 87 9.10 -1.67 5.02
N GLN A 88 8.83 -0.69 4.14
CA GLN A 88 8.97 0.72 4.46
C GLN A 88 8.08 1.12 5.62
N TRP A 89 6.80 0.77 5.55
CA TRP A 89 5.83 1.25 6.50
C TRP A 89 5.78 0.41 7.78
N THR A 90 6.11 -0.88 7.73
CA THR A 90 6.33 -1.65 8.97
C THR A 90 7.50 -1.08 9.77
N ASP A 91 8.62 -0.73 9.14
CA ASP A 91 9.76 -0.10 9.82
C ASP A 91 9.45 1.31 10.36
N VAL A 92 8.65 2.11 9.63
CA VAL A 92 8.17 3.43 10.12
C VAL A 92 7.39 3.29 11.43
N HIS A 93 6.56 2.24 11.51
CA HIS A 93 5.71 1.96 12.67
C HIS A 93 6.37 1.07 13.74
N GLY A 94 7.60 0.62 13.52
CA GLY A 94 8.30 -0.29 14.45
C GLY A 94 7.70 -1.69 14.53
N ALA A 95 6.93 -2.10 13.52
CA ALA A 95 6.42 -3.46 13.36
C ALA A 95 7.46 -4.39 12.72
N ASP A 96 7.33 -5.69 12.95
CA ASP A 96 8.11 -6.68 12.20
C ASP A 96 7.48 -6.95 10.81
N GLN A 97 8.13 -7.78 10.00
CA GLN A 97 7.67 -8.12 8.64
C GLN A 97 6.98 -9.49 8.59
N THR A 98 6.54 -10.02 9.73
CA THR A 98 5.74 -11.24 9.84
C THR A 98 4.28 -10.83 9.92
N ALA A 99 3.44 -11.36 9.03
CA ALA A 99 2.03 -11.01 9.03
C ALA A 99 1.31 -11.60 10.26
N ASP A 100 0.60 -10.77 11.00
CA ASP A 100 -0.27 -11.18 12.10
C ASP A 100 -1.58 -11.81 11.60
N VAL A 101 -2.01 -11.42 10.40
CA VAL A 101 -3.14 -12.01 9.69
C VAL A 101 -2.71 -12.33 8.27
N SER A 102 -3.03 -13.54 7.82
CA SER A 102 -2.87 -13.97 6.43
C SER A 102 -4.13 -14.72 6.01
N ASP A 103 -4.99 -14.07 5.23
CA ASP A 103 -6.28 -14.59 4.80
C ASP A 103 -6.56 -14.26 3.32
N THR A 104 -7.81 -14.40 2.89
CA THR A 104 -8.25 -13.98 1.56
C THR A 104 -9.47 -13.08 1.64
N VAL A 105 -9.55 -12.11 0.73
CA VAL A 105 -10.70 -11.22 0.55
C VAL A 105 -11.07 -11.19 -0.92
N SER A 106 -12.34 -11.48 -1.23
CA SER A 106 -12.79 -11.71 -2.61
C SER A 106 -11.92 -12.74 -3.38
N GLY A 107 -11.37 -13.72 -2.67
CA GLY A 107 -10.46 -14.74 -3.24
C GLY A 107 -8.99 -14.31 -3.40
N TYR A 108 -8.63 -13.08 -3.04
CA TYR A 108 -7.27 -12.56 -3.15
C TYR A 108 -6.50 -12.61 -1.82
N PRO A 109 -5.22 -13.01 -1.81
CA PRO A 109 -4.39 -12.98 -0.60
C PRO A 109 -4.33 -11.58 0.01
N ARG A 110 -4.58 -11.54 1.32
CA ARG A 110 -4.44 -10.35 2.15
C ARG A 110 -3.54 -10.63 3.34
N GLN A 111 -2.71 -9.65 3.69
CA GLN A 111 -1.90 -9.69 4.90
C GLN A 111 -2.07 -8.42 5.72
N VAL A 112 -2.03 -8.55 7.04
CA VAL A 112 -2.06 -7.42 7.98
C VAL A 112 -0.89 -7.55 8.95
N PHE A 113 -0.20 -6.43 9.17
CA PHE A 113 0.95 -6.29 10.07
C PHE A 113 0.59 -5.28 11.16
N LYS A 114 0.90 -5.63 12.40
CA LYS A 114 0.55 -4.86 13.59
C LYS A 114 1.80 -4.30 14.29
N ASP A 115 1.62 -3.15 14.93
CA ASP A 115 2.62 -2.61 15.85
C ASP A 115 2.68 -3.42 17.16
N ALA A 116 3.62 -3.08 18.04
CA ALA A 116 3.78 -3.73 19.35
C ALA A 116 2.55 -3.56 20.29
N SER A 117 1.65 -2.62 19.98
CA SER A 117 0.39 -2.42 20.72
C SER A 117 -0.78 -3.22 20.13
N GLY A 118 -0.55 -3.97 19.05
CA GLY A 118 -1.55 -4.75 18.34
C GLY A 118 -2.41 -3.96 17.36
N ASN A 119 -2.06 -2.70 17.06
CA ASN A 119 -2.79 -1.90 16.08
C ASN A 119 -2.35 -2.27 14.67
N PRO A 120 -3.27 -2.45 13.70
CA PRO A 120 -2.91 -2.68 12.30
C PRO A 120 -2.28 -1.41 11.71
N VAL A 121 -1.07 -1.53 11.16
CA VAL A 121 -0.31 -0.40 10.61
C VAL A 121 -0.02 -0.54 9.12
N VAL A 122 0.05 -1.78 8.62
CA VAL A 122 0.18 -2.08 7.19
C VAL A 122 -0.79 -3.19 6.83
N GLU A 123 -1.47 -3.02 5.71
CA GLU A 123 -2.32 -4.03 5.07
C GLU A 123 -1.96 -4.16 3.59
N THR A 124 -1.90 -5.38 3.08
CA THR A 124 -1.58 -5.65 1.68
C THR A 124 -2.62 -6.55 1.04
N TYR A 125 -2.90 -6.32 -0.24
CA TYR A 125 -3.76 -7.12 -1.09
C TYR A 125 -3.02 -7.48 -2.38
N SER A 126 -2.72 -8.76 -2.57
CA SER A 126 -2.13 -9.29 -3.80
C SER A 126 -3.25 -9.76 -4.74
N ILE A 127 -3.57 -8.98 -5.76
CA ILE A 127 -4.65 -9.30 -6.69
C ILE A 127 -4.14 -10.27 -7.76
N THR A 128 -4.36 -11.56 -7.53
CA THR A 128 -3.90 -12.66 -8.37
C THR A 128 -4.31 -12.48 -9.83
N GLY A 129 -3.34 -12.48 -10.73
CA GLY A 129 -3.53 -12.38 -12.18
C GLY A 129 -3.79 -10.96 -12.71
N MET A 130 -3.98 -9.96 -11.83
CA MET A 130 -4.23 -8.59 -12.25
C MET A 130 -2.94 -7.90 -12.73
N GLY A 131 -3.06 -7.12 -13.81
CA GLY A 131 -2.01 -6.24 -14.31
C GLY A 131 -1.97 -4.87 -13.62
N HIS A 132 -1.42 -3.86 -14.30
CA HIS A 132 -1.35 -2.50 -13.77
C HIS A 132 -2.72 -1.80 -13.83
N GLY A 133 -3.26 -1.40 -12.67
CA GLY A 133 -4.50 -0.63 -12.62
C GLY A 133 -5.17 -0.63 -11.25
N GLN A 134 -6.29 0.09 -11.19
CA GLN A 134 -7.17 0.21 -10.04
C GLN A 134 -8.18 -0.94 -10.00
N PRO A 135 -8.21 -1.76 -8.93
CA PRO A 135 -9.27 -2.75 -8.71
C PRO A 135 -10.63 -2.09 -8.55
N VAL A 136 -11.59 -2.51 -9.38
CA VAL A 136 -13.01 -2.16 -9.28
C VAL A 136 -13.87 -3.43 -9.29
N ASP A 137 -15.13 -3.27 -8.92
CA ASP A 137 -16.15 -4.30 -8.92
C ASP A 137 -17.47 -3.63 -9.31
N PRO A 138 -17.74 -3.46 -10.61
CA PRO A 138 -18.94 -2.76 -11.06
C PRO A 138 -20.22 -3.50 -10.65
N GLY A 139 -21.16 -2.76 -10.07
CA GLY A 139 -22.46 -3.31 -9.67
C GLY A 139 -23.18 -2.38 -8.69
N SER A 140 -24.24 -2.89 -8.07
CA SER A 140 -25.11 -2.13 -7.15
C SER A 140 -25.06 -2.61 -5.70
N GLY A 141 -24.27 -3.64 -5.40
CA GLY A 141 -24.04 -4.13 -4.05
C GLY A 141 -23.20 -3.17 -3.20
N THR A 142 -23.29 -3.32 -1.89
CA THR A 142 -22.60 -2.44 -0.92
C THR A 142 -21.08 -2.43 -1.08
N GLU A 143 -20.48 -3.58 -1.42
CA GLU A 143 -19.03 -3.69 -1.62
C GLU A 143 -18.58 -3.34 -3.05
N GLN A 144 -19.53 -3.06 -3.95
CA GLN A 144 -19.29 -2.84 -5.38
C GLN A 144 -19.05 -1.36 -5.65
N CYS A 145 -18.15 -1.05 -6.58
CA CYS A 145 -17.88 0.31 -6.99
C CYS A 145 -17.25 0.42 -8.37
N GLY A 146 -17.38 1.61 -8.95
CA GLY A 146 -16.67 2.01 -10.16
C GLY A 146 -17.25 1.39 -11.43
N ALA A 147 -16.52 1.59 -12.53
CA ALA A 147 -16.78 1.03 -13.84
C ALA A 147 -15.45 0.60 -14.46
N ALA A 148 -15.46 -0.49 -15.24
CA ALA A 148 -14.28 -0.96 -15.93
C ALA A 148 -13.86 0.01 -17.03
N GLY A 149 -12.55 0.12 -17.26
CA GLY A 149 -11.97 1.03 -18.24
C GLY A 149 -10.45 0.90 -18.33
N ALA A 150 -9.81 1.84 -19.04
CA ALA A 150 -8.36 1.87 -19.10
C ALA A 150 -7.78 2.07 -17.69
N TYR A 151 -6.98 1.10 -17.23
CA TYR A 151 -6.41 1.06 -15.87
C TYR A 151 -7.45 1.03 -14.73
N LEU A 152 -8.70 0.70 -15.02
CA LEU A 152 -9.79 0.44 -14.06
C LEU A 152 -10.26 -0.99 -14.31
N LEU A 153 -9.77 -1.92 -13.52
CA LEU A 153 -9.85 -3.36 -13.80
C LEU A 153 -10.96 -3.99 -12.97
N ASP A 154 -11.99 -4.51 -13.64
CA ASP A 154 -12.99 -5.35 -12.99
C ASP A 154 -12.34 -6.67 -12.56
N VAL A 155 -12.16 -6.80 -11.25
CA VAL A 155 -11.52 -7.95 -10.61
C VAL A 155 -12.36 -8.47 -9.46
N ASN A 156 -13.65 -8.13 -9.40
CA ASN A 156 -14.53 -8.52 -8.28
C ASN A 156 -14.00 -8.09 -6.89
N LEU A 157 -13.23 -7.00 -6.85
CA LEU A 157 -12.79 -6.35 -5.62
C LEU A 157 -12.73 -4.83 -5.83
N CYS A 158 -13.57 -4.10 -5.10
CA CYS A 158 -13.51 -2.64 -5.05
C CYS A 158 -12.44 -2.17 -4.06
N ALA A 159 -11.30 -1.68 -4.57
CA ALA A 159 -10.26 -1.15 -3.68
C ALA A 159 -10.72 0.09 -2.90
N ALA A 160 -11.58 0.95 -3.48
CA ALA A 160 -12.09 2.14 -2.80
C ALA A 160 -12.94 1.79 -1.55
N TYR A 161 -13.76 0.74 -1.64
CA TYR A 161 -14.58 0.24 -0.53
C TYR A 161 -13.70 -0.35 0.56
N ARG A 162 -12.72 -1.19 0.18
CA ARG A 162 -11.76 -1.77 1.14
C ARG A 162 -10.92 -0.70 1.85
N LEU A 163 -10.50 0.35 1.15
CA LEU A 163 -9.85 1.51 1.77
C LEU A 163 -10.79 2.24 2.74
N GLY A 164 -12.06 2.45 2.36
CA GLY A 164 -13.06 3.03 3.26
C GLY A 164 -13.28 2.22 4.54
N LEU A 165 -13.24 0.89 4.46
CA LEU A 165 -13.26 0.01 5.63
C LEU A 165 -11.99 0.15 6.48
N ALA A 166 -10.81 0.06 5.87
CA ALA A 166 -9.53 0.16 6.57
C ALA A 166 -9.35 1.51 7.29
N TRP A 167 -9.93 2.58 6.74
CA TRP A 167 -9.88 3.93 7.32
C TRP A 167 -11.02 4.23 8.30
N GLY A 168 -11.94 3.28 8.53
CA GLY A 168 -13.10 3.49 9.39
C GLY A 168 -14.09 4.54 8.86
N LEU A 169 -14.14 4.74 7.53
CA LEU A 169 -15.04 5.68 6.85
C LEU A 169 -16.34 5.05 6.37
N SER A 170 -16.41 3.72 6.35
CA SER A 170 -17.68 3.02 6.15
C SER A 170 -18.48 3.10 7.45
N ALA A 171 -19.54 3.91 7.43
CA ALA A 171 -20.61 3.75 8.39
C ALA A 171 -21.20 2.34 8.21
N GLY A 172 -21.50 1.66 9.32
CA GLY A 172 -22.11 0.33 9.33
C GLY A 172 -23.50 0.27 8.70
#